data_AF-A0A843AQB8-F1
#
_entry.id   AF-A0A843AQB8-F1
#
_cell.length_a   1.000
_cell.length_b   1.000
_cell.length_c   1.000
_cell.angle_alpha   90.00
_cell.angle_beta   90.00
_cell.angle_gamma   90.00
#
_symmetry.space_group_name_H-M   'P 1'
#
loop_
_entity.id
_entity.type
_entity.pdbx_description
1 polymer ?
#
loop_
_entity_poly.entity_id
_entity_poly.type
_entity_poly.pdbx_seq_one_letter_code
_entity_poly.pdbx_strand_id
1 'polypeptide(L)'
;LDLMNGITKECFARGADMIGHVKSFLTAEGGSTISVSLIDLDIPPTVQNRFDGTKMMRGELIVHVIVHGLWDPQVRETSLEFTKGFMAERSIDYEVINDFYEKEKRVKD
;
A
#
# COMPACT_ATOMS: atom_id res chain seq x y z
N LEU A 1 8.02 0.35 -4.68
CA LEU A 1 8.69 0.87 -3.46
C LEU A 1 8.27 2.30 -3.20
N ASP A 2 8.41 3.18 -4.19
CA ASP A 2 8.07 4.61 -4.09
C ASP A 2 6.66 4.90 -3.59
N LEU A 3 5.66 4.14 -4.06
CA LEU A 3 4.27 4.29 -3.60
C LEU A 3 4.15 4.11 -2.08
N MET A 4 4.73 3.04 -1.54
CA MET A 4 4.65 2.73 -0.11
C MET A 4 5.42 3.75 0.71
N ASN A 5 6.64 4.08 0.29
CA ASN A 5 7.45 5.09 0.96
C ASN A 5 6.73 6.45 1.00
N GLY A 6 6.03 6.79 -0.08
CA GLY A 6 5.26 8.02 -0.16
C GLY A 6 4.05 8.03 0.78
N ILE A 7 3.22 6.98 0.76
CA ILE A 7 2.10 6.82 1.71
C ILE A 7 2.60 6.94 3.15
N THR A 8 3.71 6.26 3.46
CA THR A 8 4.34 6.30 4.79
C THR A 8 4.78 7.71 5.19
N LYS A 9 5.44 8.45 4.29
CA LYS A 9 5.86 9.83 4.54
C LYS A 9 4.69 10.75 4.83
N GLU A 10 3.60 10.61 4.06
CA GLU A 10 2.39 11.40 4.27
C GLU A 10 1.72 11.09 5.62
N CYS A 11 1.74 9.83 6.07
CA CYS A 11 1.26 9.48 7.40
C CYS A 11 2.09 10.16 8.50
N PHE A 12 3.42 10.12 8.40
CA PHE A 12 4.31 10.80 9.35
C PHE A 12 4.09 12.31 9.38
N ALA A 13 3.97 12.94 8.22
CA ALA A 13 3.71 14.38 8.12
C ALA A 13 2.40 14.82 8.79
N ARG A 14 1.46 13.89 8.99
CA ARG A 14 0.14 14.15 9.62
C ARG A 14 0.05 13.71 11.08
N GLY A 15 1.15 13.29 11.69
CA GLY A 15 1.21 12.96 13.12
C GLY A 15 1.16 11.47 13.44
N ALA A 16 1.44 10.58 12.47
CA ALA A 16 1.76 9.20 12.83
C ALA A 16 3.10 9.17 13.60
N ASP A 17 3.12 8.53 14.77
CA ASP A 17 4.30 8.55 15.66
C ASP A 17 5.32 7.47 15.31
N MET A 18 4.91 6.44 14.57
CA MET A 18 5.75 5.34 14.05
C MET A 18 4.92 4.64 12.94
N ILE A 19 5.52 3.70 12.19
CA ILE A 19 4.78 2.79 11.30
C ILE A 19 4.67 1.39 11.93
N GLY A 20 3.46 0.84 11.97
CA GLY A 20 3.25 -0.54 12.38
C GLY A 20 3.64 -1.50 11.25
N HIS A 21 3.01 -1.33 10.08
CA HIS A 21 3.35 -2.05 8.86
C HIS A 21 2.64 -1.46 7.62
N VAL A 22 3.37 -1.21 6.53
CA VAL A 22 2.80 -1.03 5.18
C VAL A 22 3.11 -2.27 4.35
N LYS A 23 2.09 -2.96 3.86
CA LYS A 23 2.23 -4.17 3.01
C LYS A 23 1.57 -3.92 1.67
N SER A 24 2.21 -4.31 0.59
CA SER A 24 1.54 -4.41 -0.70
C SER A 24 1.66 -5.79 -1.31
N PHE A 25 0.59 -6.23 -1.97
CA PHE A 25 0.57 -7.43 -2.79
C PHE A 25 0.09 -7.02 -4.18
N LEU A 26 0.92 -7.29 -5.19
CA LEU A 26 0.59 -7.12 -6.58
C LEU A 26 0.44 -8.50 -7.20
N THR A 27 -0.72 -8.78 -7.79
CA THR A 27 -1.00 -10.00 -8.54
C THR A 27 -1.21 -9.63 -10.01
N ALA A 28 -0.31 -10.08 -10.88
CA ALA A 28 -0.46 -9.89 -12.32
C ALA A 28 -1.53 -10.81 -12.90
N GLU A 29 -2.08 -10.41 -14.04
CA GLU A 29 -2.81 -11.30 -14.93
C GLU A 29 -1.90 -12.50 -15.31
N GLY A 30 -2.27 -13.71 -14.91
CA GLY A 30 -1.43 -14.92 -15.02
C GLY A 30 -0.88 -15.45 -13.69
N GLY A 31 -1.11 -14.76 -12.57
CA GLY A 31 -0.85 -15.27 -11.21
C GLY A 31 0.55 -15.01 -10.66
N SER A 32 1.44 -14.35 -11.42
CA SER A 32 2.72 -13.86 -10.90
C SER A 32 2.48 -12.82 -9.80
N THR A 33 3.29 -12.85 -8.74
CA THR A 33 3.09 -11.99 -7.57
C THR A 33 4.35 -11.25 -7.14
N ILE A 34 4.18 -10.01 -6.70
CA ILE A 34 5.18 -9.27 -5.92
C ILE A 34 4.55 -8.90 -4.60
N SER A 35 5.25 -9.16 -3.51
CA SER A 35 4.89 -8.59 -2.21
C SER A 35 6.02 -7.73 -1.68
N VAL A 36 5.64 -6.62 -1.04
CA VAL A 36 6.56 -5.69 -0.41
C VAL A 36 6.06 -5.40 1.00
N SER A 37 6.98 -5.35 1.95
CA SER A 37 6.75 -4.98 3.34
C SER A 37 7.69 -3.85 3.71
N LEU A 38 7.13 -2.77 4.25
CA LEU A 38 7.82 -1.62 4.80
C LEU A 38 7.37 -1.49 6.26
N ILE A 39 8.32 -1.55 7.19
CA ILE A 39 8.04 -1.44 8.63
C ILE A 39 8.45 -0.08 9.18
N ASP A 40 9.48 0.53 8.61
CA ASP A 40 10.03 1.82 9.00
C ASP A 40 10.73 2.43 7.77
N LEU A 41 10.78 3.76 7.66
CA LEU A 41 11.47 4.43 6.56
C LEU A 41 13.00 4.28 6.63
N ASP A 42 13.54 4.07 7.83
CA ASP A 42 14.97 3.89 8.06
C ASP A 42 15.44 2.45 7.79
N ILE A 43 14.49 1.52 7.62
CA ILE A 43 14.77 0.11 7.32
C ILE A 43 14.40 -0.18 5.86
N PRO A 44 15.32 -0.77 5.06
CA PRO A 44 15.00 -1.13 3.69
C PRO A 44 13.74 -2.02 3.59
N PRO A 45 12.87 -1.80 2.59
CA PRO A 45 11.71 -2.64 2.37
C PRO A 45 12.12 -4.09 2.10
N THR A 46 11.38 -5.05 2.67
CA THR A 46 11.50 -6.46 2.30
C THR A 46 10.68 -6.72 1.05
N VAL A 47 11.32 -7.26 0.00
CA VAL A 47 10.68 -7.58 -1.29
C VAL A 47 10.71 -9.09 -1.53
N GLN A 48 9.54 -9.68 -1.79
CA GLN A 48 9.45 -11.04 -2.32
C GLN A 48 8.90 -10.98 -3.73
N ASN A 49 9.73 -11.33 -4.70
CA ASN A 49 9.39 -11.31 -6.11
C ASN A 49 9.24 -12.74 -6.63
N ARG A 50 8.05 -13.08 -7.13
CA ARG A 50 7.74 -14.36 -7.78
C ARG A 50 7.34 -14.17 -9.24
N PHE A 51 7.83 -13.11 -9.89
CA PHE A 51 7.71 -12.96 -11.33
C PHE A 51 8.67 -13.89 -12.06
N ASP A 52 8.17 -14.48 -13.13
CA ASP A 52 8.89 -15.34 -14.06
C ASP A 52 9.51 -14.55 -15.23
N GLY A 53 9.43 -13.21 -15.20
CA GLY A 53 9.89 -12.32 -16.25
C GLY A 53 8.81 -11.94 -17.28
N THR A 54 7.58 -12.44 -17.12
CA THR A 54 6.45 -12.03 -17.96
C THR A 54 6.15 -10.53 -17.78
N LYS A 55 5.99 -9.81 -18.89
CA LYS A 55 5.63 -8.40 -18.87
C LYS A 55 4.21 -8.23 -18.32
N MET A 56 4.09 -7.55 -17.17
CA MET A 56 2.79 -7.21 -16.60
C MET A 56 2.17 -6.04 -17.36
N MET A 57 1.00 -6.27 -17.95
CA MET A 57 0.18 -5.21 -18.56
C MET A 57 -0.95 -4.76 -17.62
N ARG A 58 -1.48 -5.69 -16.81
CA ARG A 58 -2.54 -5.45 -15.83
C ARG A 58 -2.31 -6.32 -14.59
N GLY A 59 -2.73 -5.81 -13.43
CA GLY A 59 -2.70 -6.55 -12.17
C GLY A 59 -3.55 -5.89 -11.10
N GLU A 60 -3.80 -6.64 -10.03
CA GLU A 60 -4.48 -6.16 -8.84
C GLU A 60 -3.45 -5.81 -7.76
N LEU A 61 -3.52 -4.58 -7.26
CA LEU A 61 -2.69 -4.10 -6.17
C LEU A 61 -3.54 -3.96 -4.90
N ILE A 62 -3.12 -4.65 -3.84
CA ILE A 62 -3.68 -4.50 -2.50
C ILE A 62 -2.62 -3.81 -1.63
N VAL A 63 -3.01 -2.75 -0.93
CA VAL A 63 -2.14 -2.03 0.02
C VAL A 63 -2.79 -2.06 1.40
N HIS A 64 -2.06 -2.57 2.39
CA HIS A 64 -2.43 -2.56 3.79
C HIS A 64 -1.56 -1.54 4.51
N VAL A 65 -2.17 -0.63 5.25
CA VAL A 65 -1.47 0.43 5.98
C VAL A 65 -1.91 0.35 7.44
N ILE A 66 -0.96 0.13 8.35
CA ILE A 66 -1.17 0.10 9.79
C ILE A 66 -0.14 1.03 10.41
N VAL A 67 -0.60 2.07 11.09
CA VAL A 67 0.23 3.08 11.75
C VAL A 67 -0.35 3.40 13.13
N HIS A 68 0.49 3.84 14.04
CA HIS A 68 0.08 4.46 15.31
C HIS A 68 0.11 5.98 15.18
N GLY A 69 -0.80 6.64 15.91
CA GLY A 69 -0.92 8.10 15.94
C GLY A 69 -1.99 8.65 15.00
N LEU A 70 -2.50 7.85 14.05
CA LEU A 70 -3.60 8.24 13.15
C LEU A 70 -4.78 7.27 13.27
N TRP A 71 -5.99 7.82 13.10
CA TRP A 71 -7.21 7.02 12.97
C TRP A 71 -7.39 6.49 11.56
N ASP A 72 -8.06 5.34 11.41
CA ASP A 72 -8.33 4.67 10.13
C ASP A 72 -8.82 5.62 9.01
N PRO A 73 -9.78 6.55 9.23
CA PRO A 73 -10.20 7.49 8.20
C PRO A 73 -9.07 8.42 7.71
N GLN A 74 -8.18 8.84 8.61
CA GLN A 74 -7.06 9.71 8.27
C GLN A 74 -6.01 8.93 7.47
N VAL A 75 -5.74 7.68 7.85
CA VAL A 75 -4.84 6.78 7.11
C VAL A 75 -5.39 6.54 5.70
N ARG A 76 -6.71 6.29 5.60
CA ARG A 76 -7.42 6.13 4.33
C ARG A 76 -7.26 7.32 3.41
N GLU A 77 -7.66 8.50 3.88
CA GLU A 77 -7.65 9.73 3.09
C GLU A 77 -6.24 10.02 2.59
N THR A 78 -5.26 9.97 3.49
CA THR A 78 -3.85 10.19 3.19
C THR A 78 -3.32 9.20 2.14
N SER A 79 -3.64 7.92 2.30
CA SER A 79 -3.20 6.87 1.37
C SER A 79 -3.83 7.01 -0.01
N LEU A 80 -5.12 7.34 -0.09
CA LEU A 80 -5.84 7.51 -1.35
C LEU A 80 -5.39 8.78 -2.08
N GLU A 81 -5.20 9.89 -1.36
CA GLU A 81 -4.72 11.15 -1.92
C GLU A 81 -3.33 10.97 -2.54
N PHE A 82 -2.39 10.38 -1.78
CA PHE A 82 -1.06 10.10 -2.28
C PHE A 82 -1.07 9.15 -3.47
N THR A 83 -1.83 8.05 -3.39
CA THR A 83 -1.93 7.07 -4.49
C THR A 83 -2.45 7.72 -5.77
N LYS A 84 -3.47 8.59 -5.67
CA LYS A 84 -4.02 9.30 -6.82
C LYS A 84 -2.97 10.17 -7.51
N GLY A 85 -2.22 10.97 -6.75
CA GLY A 85 -1.13 11.77 -7.28
C GLY A 85 -0.03 10.91 -7.91
N PHE A 86 0.41 9.89 -7.18
CA PHE A 86 1.48 8.97 -7.61
C PHE A 86 1.18 8.28 -8.95
N MET A 87 -0.06 7.80 -9.12
CA MET A 87 -0.51 7.13 -10.35
C MET A 87 -0.65 8.11 -11.51
N ALA A 88 -1.23 9.30 -11.26
CA ALA A 88 -1.39 10.34 -12.27
C ALA A 88 -0.04 10.82 -12.83
N GLU A 89 0.95 11.06 -11.95
CA GLU A 89 2.32 11.43 -12.34
C GLU A 89 2.99 10.39 -13.26
N ARG A 90 2.59 9.12 -13.14
CA ARG A 90 3.18 8.00 -13.88
C ARG A 90 2.32 7.54 -15.05
N SER A 91 1.22 8.24 -15.35
CA SER A 91 0.25 7.85 -16.38
C SER A 91 -0.22 6.40 -16.23
N ILE A 92 -0.44 5.96 -14.98
CA ILE A 92 -0.96 4.64 -14.66
C ILE A 92 -2.47 4.77 -14.44
N ASP A 93 -3.25 4.16 -15.32
CA ASP A 93 -4.69 4.01 -15.11
C ASP A 93 -4.96 3.01 -13.99
N TYR A 94 -5.80 3.40 -13.03
CA TYR A 94 -6.19 2.53 -11.93
C TYR A 94 -7.62 2.83 -11.46
N GLU A 95 -8.24 1.84 -10.84
CA GLU A 95 -9.53 1.97 -10.15
C GLU A 95 -9.42 1.36 -8.75
N VAL A 96 -10.13 1.95 -7.78
CA VAL A 96 -10.21 1.39 -6.43
C VAL A 96 -11.35 0.38 -6.42
N ILE A 97 -11.00 -0.91 -6.49
CA ILE A 97 -11.99 -2.01 -6.54
C ILE A 97 -12.60 -2.26 -5.15
N ASN A 98 -11.76 -2.24 -4.11
CA ASN A 98 -12.19 -2.48 -2.74
C ASN A 98 -11.49 -1.54 -1.76
N ASP A 99 -12.28 -1.05 -0.81
CA ASP A 99 -11.85 -0.22 0.29
C ASP A 99 -12.28 -0.90 1.60
N PHE A 100 -11.29 -1.28 2.43
CA PHE A 100 -11.49 -2.05 3.66
C PHE A 100 -11.15 -1.27 4.93
N TYR A 101 -11.01 0.05 4.87
CA TYR A 101 -10.81 0.87 6.07
C TYR A 101 -12.02 0.79 7.00
N GLU A 102 -11.78 0.84 8.32
CA GLU A 102 -12.78 0.65 9.39
C GLU A 102 -13.54 -0.69 9.35
N LYS A 103 -13.19 -1.60 8.43
CA LYS A 103 -13.71 -2.96 8.38
C LYS A 103 -12.76 -3.87 9.15
N GLU A 104 -12.59 -3.60 10.43
CA GLU A 104 -11.86 -4.52 11.30
C GLU A 104 -12.57 -5.88 11.22
N LYS A 105 -11.86 -6.92 10.77
CA LYS A 105 -12.35 -8.30 10.84
C LYS A 105 -12.40 -8.68 12.31
N ARG A 106 -13.52 -8.37 12.98
CA ARG A 106 -13.86 -9.01 14.24
C ARG A 106 -13.77 -10.52 14.00
N VAL A 107 -12.88 -11.21 14.71
CA VAL A 107 -13.09 -12.63 14.96
C VAL A 107 -14.46 -12.68 15.62
N LYS A 108 -15.43 -13.33 14.98
CA LYS A 108 -16.68 -13.63 15.67
C LYS A 108 -16.29 -14.48 16.88
N ASP A 109 -16.59 -13.99 18.07
CA ASP A 109 -16.55 -14.80 19.30
C ASP A 109 -17.42 -16.06 19.14
#